data_AF-A0A847WCJ0-F1
#
_entry.id   AF-A0A847WCJ0-F1
#
_cell.length_a   1.000
_cell.length_b   1.000
_cell.length_c   1.000
_cell.angle_alpha   90.00
_cell.angle_beta   90.00
_cell.angle_gamma   90.00
#
_symmetry.space_group_name_H-M   'P 1'
#
loop_
_entity.id
_entity.type
_entity.pdbx_description
1 polymer ?
#
loop_
_entity_poly.entity_id
_entity_poly.type
_entity_poly.pdbx_seq_one_letter_code
_entity_poly.pdbx_strand_id
1 'polypeptide(L)'
;GDTVKLLINLLGAQTKAGAAYIAGIGTATTGAILFKYEDELLYTSKGSFPVKGEMNDTFIGKMGTLVTDSKGKVLTFMIDSESSSQTAVLSQIQAGWIVTDKDVKYTVEPTTKLYVNNTEQTYSSYWININKGSVAVLYFDKDGKLSYINVSSGRTDSAVVVKTSDFRAGAAALTKGATDYTVLKNGFTATVSDAKLYDVAVYDPQSKGLTLTDNKVTGCYENAGPNMVSPETVTVLGHKFTVLESARNDLSAFKVGDEITLLLTADNSVAGVISADTLRVDMVGIFKSSSGSAVTIELLNGLTVTGRSSYAPASYTGELVYVRSYTQSGSAMLSVSLLTSSSITGSLYVNERKLGITRLSKNIKVFERVSGGPLTAIDYNSITQSMVPSSRINVAHLDNNGEVDVIVLNDATGDLYEYGFIKSGSGGIELSTPAGVKNYNSNYTFTENSAAGVAIYNLTDPNREKDLARIVELFKATGISRSAFTVADNGRTTVELPSMVLPVSDKVICYNARTGVWFASLDEARAFAEKLTVYYDKLPENGGKVRIVVVE
;
A
#
# COMPACT_ATOMS: atom_id res chain seq x y z
N GLY A 1 -6.38 28.77 31.22
CA GLY A 1 -5.35 29.04 30.21
C GLY A 1 -4.12 29.66 30.84
N ASP A 2 -4.25 30.88 31.36
CA ASP A 2 -3.09 31.67 31.80
C ASP A 2 -2.41 31.14 33.07
N THR A 3 -3.16 30.56 34.01
CA THR A 3 -2.61 29.89 35.21
C THR A 3 -1.71 28.70 34.84
N VAL A 4 -2.08 27.92 33.81
CA VAL A 4 -1.28 26.77 33.35
C VAL A 4 0.01 27.24 32.67
N LYS A 5 -0.06 28.31 31.88
CA LYS A 5 1.13 28.94 31.26
C LYS A 5 2.08 29.51 32.31
N LEU A 6 1.56 30.17 33.34
CA LEU A 6 2.35 30.66 34.48
C LEU A 6 3.04 29.52 35.23
N LEU A 7 2.35 28.39 35.43
CA LEU A 7 2.93 27.21 36.09
C LEU A 7 4.05 26.57 35.26
N ILE A 8 3.84 26.41 33.94
CA ILE A 8 4.85 25.87 33.02
C ILE A 8 6.09 26.79 32.98
N ASN A 9 5.87 28.11 32.86
CA ASN A 9 6.95 29.09 32.89
C ASN A 9 7.73 29.06 34.21
N LEU A 10 7.04 28.88 35.34
CA LEU A 10 7.67 28.73 36.66
C LEU A 10 8.54 27.47 36.72
N LEU A 11 8.05 26.33 36.22
CA LEU A 11 8.79 25.07 36.19
C LEU A 11 10.06 25.15 35.32
N GLY A 12 9.98 25.88 34.20
CA GLY A 12 11.11 26.14 33.31
C GLY A 12 12.06 27.26 33.79
N ALA A 13 11.66 28.07 34.77
CA ALA A 13 12.46 29.21 35.23
C ALA A 13 13.78 28.78 35.88
N GLN A 14 14.84 29.54 35.67
CA GLN A 14 16.11 29.28 36.34
C GLN A 14 16.04 29.69 37.81
N THR A 15 16.53 28.81 38.68
CA THR A 15 16.82 29.11 40.08
C THR A 15 18.02 30.06 40.18
N LYS A 16 18.26 30.61 41.37
CA LYS A 16 19.46 31.42 41.66
C LYS A 16 20.78 30.70 41.34
N ALA A 17 20.77 29.37 41.31
CA ALA A 17 21.92 28.52 40.97
C ALA A 17 22.03 28.18 39.47
N GLY A 18 21.15 28.73 38.62
CA GLY A 18 21.16 28.53 37.16
C GLY A 18 20.46 27.26 36.67
N ALA A 19 20.08 26.34 37.55
CA ALA A 19 19.31 25.14 37.20
C ALA A 19 17.81 25.46 37.06
N ALA A 20 17.10 24.77 36.16
CA ALA A 20 15.65 24.91 36.02
C ALA A 20 14.92 24.51 37.32
N TYR A 21 13.88 25.25 37.70
CA TYR A 21 13.13 25.07 38.95
C TYR A 21 12.58 23.64 39.09
N ILE A 22 12.17 23.03 37.98
CA ILE A 22 11.69 21.65 37.93
C ILE A 22 12.70 20.61 38.49
N ALA A 23 14.01 20.88 38.39
CA ALA A 23 15.05 20.01 38.95
C ALA A 23 15.15 20.08 40.49
N GLY A 24 14.54 21.09 41.11
CA GLY A 24 14.43 21.20 42.58
C GLY A 24 13.26 20.39 43.15
N ILE A 25 12.36 19.90 42.31
CA ILE A 25 11.14 19.17 42.72
C ILE A 25 11.42 17.65 42.84
N GLY A 26 12.36 17.15 42.04
CA GLY A 26 12.73 15.74 42.00
C GLY A 26 13.85 15.49 40.98
N THR A 27 14.10 14.23 40.66
CA THR A 27 15.10 13.85 39.67
C THR A 27 14.54 14.09 38.27
N ALA A 28 15.06 15.10 37.57
CA ALA A 28 14.66 15.46 36.23
C ALA A 28 15.44 14.65 35.17
N THR A 29 14.72 13.97 34.28
CA THR A 29 15.26 13.23 33.13
C THR A 29 14.72 13.86 31.85
N THR A 30 15.59 14.54 31.09
CA THR A 30 15.23 15.20 29.84
C THR A 30 15.18 14.21 28.67
N GLY A 31 14.45 14.58 27.61
CA GLY A 31 14.32 13.78 26.39
C GLY A 31 13.58 12.46 26.61
N ALA A 32 12.69 12.40 27.60
CA ALA A 32 11.81 11.26 27.81
C ALA A 32 10.60 11.38 26.89
N ILE A 33 10.29 10.30 26.17
CA ILE A 33 9.08 10.18 25.33
C ILE A 33 8.11 9.28 26.07
N LEU A 34 6.86 9.71 26.23
CA LEU A 34 5.85 8.88 26.88
C LEU A 34 5.20 7.94 25.86
N PHE A 35 5.23 6.65 26.10
CA PHE A 35 4.69 5.64 25.19
C PHE A 35 3.28 5.20 25.59
N LYS A 36 3.08 4.78 26.83
CA LYS A 36 1.75 4.38 27.31
C LYS A 36 1.69 4.47 28.83
N TYR A 37 0.48 4.54 29.36
CA TYR A 37 0.19 4.41 30.79
C TYR A 37 -0.84 3.31 30.98
N GLU A 38 -0.47 2.26 31.71
CA GLU A 38 -1.28 1.05 31.93
C GLU A 38 -0.86 0.43 33.26
N ASP A 39 -1.82 -0.10 34.02
CA ASP A 39 -1.58 -0.75 35.32
C ASP A 39 -0.68 0.07 36.27
N GLU A 40 -0.96 1.37 36.37
CA GLU A 40 -0.20 2.36 37.17
C GLU A 40 1.28 2.54 36.76
N LEU A 41 1.71 1.95 35.63
CA LEU A 41 3.04 2.07 35.07
C LEU A 41 3.06 2.97 33.83
N LEU A 42 3.93 3.97 33.86
CA LEU A 42 4.26 4.81 32.72
C LEU A 42 5.45 4.21 31.97
N TYR A 43 5.23 3.84 30.71
CA TYR A 43 6.28 3.36 29.82
C TYR A 43 6.84 4.54 29.03
N THR A 44 8.17 4.67 29.01
CA THR A 44 8.85 5.78 28.34
C THR A 44 10.10 5.31 27.60
N SER A 45 10.68 6.19 26.77
CA SER A 45 12.01 5.98 26.18
C SER A 45 13.14 5.91 27.21
N LYS A 46 12.88 6.19 28.49
CA LYS A 46 13.84 6.14 29.60
C LYS A 46 13.57 5.00 30.58
N GLY A 47 12.65 4.10 30.24
CA GLY A 47 12.24 2.98 31.07
C GLY A 47 10.79 3.08 31.55
N SER A 48 10.39 2.17 32.42
CA SER A 48 9.06 2.11 33.01
C SER A 48 9.08 2.64 34.44
N PHE A 49 8.14 3.52 34.76
CA PHE A 49 8.09 4.21 36.04
C PHE A 49 6.70 4.11 36.66
N PRO A 50 6.57 3.72 37.94
CA PRO A 50 5.29 3.80 38.64
C PRO A 50 4.82 5.26 38.76
N VAL A 51 3.54 5.52 38.55
CA VAL A 51 2.97 6.88 38.63
C VAL A 51 2.35 7.13 39.99
N LYS A 52 2.52 8.34 40.53
CA LYS A 52 1.83 8.79 41.75
C LYS A 52 0.60 9.61 41.36
N GLY A 53 -0.56 8.97 41.31
CA GLY A 53 -1.83 9.60 40.92
C GLY A 53 -2.21 9.32 39.46
N GLU A 54 -3.10 10.13 38.91
CA GLU A 54 -3.59 9.97 37.53
C GLU A 54 -2.64 10.62 36.51
N MET A 55 -2.43 9.94 35.38
CA MET A 55 -1.76 10.52 34.21
C MET A 55 -2.80 10.98 33.18
N ASN A 56 -2.53 12.12 32.57
CA ASN A 56 -3.26 12.56 31.39
C ASN A 56 -2.67 11.94 30.11
N ASP A 57 -3.45 11.09 29.42
CA ASP A 57 -3.06 10.41 28.17
C ASP A 57 -2.68 11.38 27.04
N THR A 58 -3.06 12.66 27.11
CA THR A 58 -2.65 13.69 26.12
C THR A 58 -1.14 13.93 26.04
N PHE A 59 -0.39 13.49 27.05
CA PHE A 59 1.08 13.53 27.05
C PHE A 59 1.71 12.34 26.33
N ILE A 60 0.95 11.29 26.02
CA ILE A 60 1.42 10.15 25.24
C ILE A 60 1.87 10.62 23.84
N GLY A 61 3.01 10.09 23.40
CA GLY A 61 3.74 10.49 22.20
C GLY A 61 4.68 11.68 22.42
N LYS A 62 4.42 12.57 23.39
CA LYS A 62 5.20 13.79 23.56
C LYS A 62 6.56 13.53 24.19
N MET A 63 7.56 14.29 23.75
CA MET A 63 8.86 14.39 24.40
C MET A 63 8.85 15.50 25.45
N GLY A 64 9.59 15.29 26.52
CA GLY A 64 9.69 16.26 27.59
C GLY A 64 10.66 15.86 28.67
N THR A 65 10.52 16.53 29.80
CA THR A 65 11.27 16.27 31.03
C THR A 65 10.40 15.48 31.98
N LEU A 66 10.80 14.23 32.25
CA LEU A 66 10.18 13.37 33.26
C LEU A 66 10.77 13.69 34.62
N VAL A 67 9.94 13.92 35.63
CA VAL A 67 10.39 14.16 37.00
C VAL A 67 9.94 13.03 37.89
N THR A 68 10.89 12.41 38.59
CA THR A 68 10.61 11.34 39.56
C THR A 68 10.96 11.76 40.98
N ASP A 69 10.28 11.17 41.96
CA ASP A 69 10.64 11.31 43.37
C ASP A 69 11.88 10.47 43.73
N SER A 70 12.31 10.55 44.98
CA SER A 70 13.47 9.78 45.49
C SER A 70 13.26 8.26 45.46
N LYS A 71 12.03 7.78 45.22
CA LYS A 71 11.69 6.35 45.07
C LYS A 71 11.47 5.96 43.61
N GLY A 72 11.73 6.87 42.66
CA GLY A 72 11.54 6.63 41.23
C GLY A 72 10.09 6.71 40.75
N LYS A 73 9.14 7.19 41.57
CA LYS A 73 7.76 7.40 41.13
C LYS A 73 7.62 8.69 40.35
N VAL A 74 6.86 8.68 39.26
CA VAL A 74 6.59 9.88 38.45
C VAL A 74 5.80 10.89 39.26
N LEU A 75 6.34 12.11 39.36
CA LEU A 75 5.70 13.27 39.97
C LEU A 75 5.00 14.14 38.93
N THR A 76 5.68 14.41 37.82
CA THR A 76 5.14 15.22 36.73
C THR A 76 5.91 14.99 35.43
N PHE A 77 5.33 15.43 34.32
CA PHE A 77 5.95 15.46 33.01
C PHE A 77 5.75 16.84 32.38
N MET A 78 6.86 17.47 31.98
CA MET A 78 6.83 18.77 31.32
C MET A 78 7.16 18.58 29.84
N ILE A 79 6.16 18.80 28.96
CA ILE A 79 6.36 18.76 27.50
C ILE A 79 7.39 19.81 27.11
N ASP A 80 8.29 19.44 26.20
CA ASP A 80 9.21 20.39 25.58
C ASP A 80 8.45 21.33 24.62
N SER A 81 8.15 22.55 25.07
CA SER A 81 7.30 23.52 24.36
C SER A 81 7.93 24.09 23.08
N GLU A 82 9.23 23.88 22.86
CA GLU A 82 9.94 24.32 21.64
C GLU A 82 10.04 23.22 20.57
N SER A 83 9.59 22.00 20.88
CA SER A 83 9.50 20.90 19.92
C SER A 83 8.14 20.89 19.21
N SER A 84 8.14 20.68 17.90
CA SER A 84 6.91 20.49 17.13
C SER A 84 6.78 19.05 16.67
N SER A 85 5.55 18.58 16.48
CA SER A 85 5.27 17.22 16.01
C SER A 85 4.18 17.26 14.96
N GLN A 86 4.28 16.39 13.95
CA GLN A 86 3.18 16.16 13.01
C GLN A 86 2.97 14.67 12.79
N THR A 87 1.71 14.27 12.66
CA THR A 87 1.34 12.93 12.18
C THR A 87 1.28 12.94 10.66
N ALA A 88 1.89 11.94 10.02
CA ALA A 88 1.91 11.79 8.58
C ALA A 88 1.84 10.31 8.18
N VAL A 89 1.27 10.03 7.01
CA VAL A 89 1.33 8.70 6.41
C VAL A 89 2.56 8.64 5.50
N LEU A 90 3.38 7.62 5.64
CA LEU A 90 4.60 7.48 4.84
C LEU A 90 4.25 6.88 3.46
N SER A 91 4.46 7.66 2.39
CA SER A 91 4.18 7.26 1.01
C SER A 91 5.41 6.67 0.30
N GLN A 92 6.60 7.10 0.70
CA GLN A 92 7.89 6.56 0.26
C GLN A 92 8.88 6.57 1.42
N ILE A 93 9.67 5.50 1.55
CA ILE A 93 10.67 5.34 2.60
C ILE A 93 12.00 4.96 1.95
N GLN A 94 13.05 5.73 2.23
CA GLN A 94 14.41 5.52 1.72
C GLN A 94 15.44 5.77 2.81
N ALA A 95 16.66 5.27 2.63
CA ALA A 95 17.73 5.33 3.65
C ALA A 95 18.06 6.73 4.18
N GLY A 96 17.85 7.79 3.39
CA GLY A 96 18.16 9.18 3.76
C GLY A 96 16.97 10.13 3.74
N TRP A 97 15.77 9.66 3.43
CA TRP A 97 14.58 10.50 3.36
C TRP A 97 13.28 9.70 3.40
N ILE A 98 12.20 10.39 3.75
CA ILE A 98 10.82 9.91 3.65
C ILE A 98 9.99 10.91 2.85
N VAL A 99 8.93 10.44 2.22
CA VAL A 99 7.87 11.28 1.63
C VAL A 99 6.55 10.92 2.29
N THR A 100 5.74 11.93 2.59
CA THR A 100 4.42 11.75 3.19
C THR A 100 3.33 11.62 2.14
N ASP A 101 2.10 11.27 2.55
CA ASP A 101 0.91 11.25 1.69
C ASP A 101 0.51 12.63 1.14
N LYS A 102 1.11 13.71 1.65
CA LYS A 102 0.97 15.08 1.15
C LYS A 102 2.10 15.48 0.20
N ASP A 103 2.86 14.51 -0.29
CA ASP A 103 4.04 14.68 -1.14
C ASP A 103 5.14 15.58 -0.53
N VAL A 104 5.17 15.69 0.80
CA VAL A 104 6.21 16.45 1.50
C VAL A 104 7.38 15.53 1.79
N LYS A 105 8.56 15.91 1.30
CA LYS A 105 9.81 15.18 1.53
C LYS A 105 10.52 15.68 2.79
N TYR A 106 10.90 14.76 3.68
CA TYR A 106 11.75 15.03 4.83
C TYR A 106 13.07 14.30 4.68
N THR A 107 14.18 15.02 4.83
CA THR A 107 15.51 14.42 5.00
C THR A 107 15.56 13.75 6.37
N VAL A 108 16.07 12.52 6.40
CA VAL A 108 16.25 11.75 7.64
C VAL A 108 17.72 11.38 7.77
N GLU A 109 18.34 11.79 8.87
CA GLU A 109 19.74 11.43 9.15
C GLU A 109 19.82 9.93 9.50
N PRO A 110 20.88 9.21 9.09
CA PRO A 110 21.03 7.79 9.41
C PRO A 110 20.95 7.46 10.91
N THR A 111 21.32 8.42 11.77
CA THR A 111 21.32 8.31 13.24
C THR A 111 20.04 8.82 13.90
N THR A 112 19.07 9.34 13.13
CA THR A 112 17.76 9.73 13.65
C THR A 112 17.14 8.56 14.41
N LYS A 113 16.70 8.81 15.65
CA LYS A 113 16.06 7.77 16.47
C LYS A 113 14.72 7.38 15.85
N LEU A 114 14.49 6.09 15.76
CA LEU A 114 13.25 5.51 15.28
C LEU A 114 12.66 4.66 16.40
N TYR A 115 11.43 4.95 16.80
CA TYR A 115 10.67 4.11 17.72
C TYR A 115 9.65 3.32 16.92
N VAL A 116 9.70 1.99 16.99
CA VAL A 116 8.71 1.10 16.36
C VAL A 116 8.08 0.27 17.44
N ASN A 117 6.77 0.41 17.64
CA ASN A 117 6.03 -0.27 18.72
C ASN A 117 6.77 -0.18 20.08
N ASN A 118 7.19 1.03 20.46
CA ASN A 118 7.93 1.32 21.70
C ASN A 118 9.36 0.80 21.81
N THR A 119 9.89 0.19 20.75
CA THR A 119 11.29 -0.27 20.73
C THR A 119 12.16 0.75 20.01
N GLU A 120 13.21 1.22 20.69
CA GLU A 120 14.20 2.15 20.10
C GLU A 120 15.06 1.42 19.06
N GLN A 121 15.20 2.05 17.91
CA GLN A 121 16.03 1.67 16.76
C GLN A 121 16.71 2.93 16.20
N THR A 122 17.66 2.76 15.28
CA THR A 122 18.12 3.85 14.43
C THR A 122 17.41 3.77 13.08
N TYR A 123 17.17 4.91 12.45
CA TYR A 123 16.53 4.92 11.13
C TYR A 123 17.31 4.08 10.11
N SER A 124 18.64 4.21 10.07
CA SER A 124 19.52 3.42 9.20
C SER A 124 19.39 1.90 9.36
N SER A 125 19.10 1.38 10.56
CA SER A 125 19.04 -0.06 10.81
C SER A 125 17.69 -0.69 10.47
N TYR A 126 16.63 0.12 10.32
CA TYR A 126 15.26 -0.39 10.28
C TYR A 126 14.38 0.15 9.15
N TRP A 127 14.76 1.25 8.48
CA TRP A 127 13.90 1.92 7.49
C TRP A 127 13.34 0.98 6.40
N ILE A 128 14.09 -0.04 5.98
CA ILE A 128 13.69 -1.02 4.97
C ILE A 128 12.47 -1.87 5.40
N ASN A 129 12.22 -1.95 6.71
CA ASN A 129 11.10 -2.69 7.30
C ASN A 129 9.87 -1.80 7.54
N ILE A 130 9.94 -0.50 7.25
CA ILE A 130 8.79 0.40 7.35
C ILE A 130 8.00 0.32 6.06
N ASN A 131 6.74 -0.10 6.18
CA ASN A 131 5.87 -0.25 5.01
C ASN A 131 5.32 1.11 4.55
N LYS A 132 5.13 1.26 3.24
CA LYS A 132 4.29 2.33 2.69
C LYS A 132 2.89 2.26 3.32
N GLY A 133 2.34 3.40 3.70
CA GLY A 133 1.07 3.51 4.43
C GLY A 133 1.22 3.49 5.95
N SER A 134 2.44 3.28 6.48
CA SER A 134 2.67 3.37 7.93
C SER A 134 2.37 4.78 8.44
N VAL A 135 1.70 4.87 9.59
CA VAL A 135 1.46 6.14 10.28
C VAL A 135 2.68 6.44 11.13
N ALA A 136 3.29 7.59 10.87
CA ALA A 136 4.43 8.08 11.62
C ALA A 136 4.11 9.41 12.28
N VAL A 137 4.66 9.62 13.47
CA VAL A 137 4.75 10.96 14.06
C VAL A 137 6.19 11.43 13.93
N LEU A 138 6.33 12.52 13.20
CA LEU A 138 7.59 13.18 12.91
C LEU A 138 7.78 14.29 13.94
N TYR A 139 8.85 14.19 14.73
CA TYR A 139 9.18 15.15 15.76
C TYR A 139 10.34 16.02 15.33
N PHE A 140 10.17 17.33 15.45
CA PHE A 140 11.15 18.33 15.11
C PHE A 140 11.67 19.01 16.36
N ASP A 141 12.97 19.25 16.40
CA ASP A 141 13.60 20.08 17.42
C ASP A 141 13.27 21.57 17.22
N LYS A 142 13.78 22.42 18.12
CA LYS A 142 13.60 23.88 18.10
C LYS A 142 14.10 24.55 16.82
N ASP A 143 15.00 23.90 16.07
CA ASP A 143 15.55 24.40 14.82
C ASP A 143 14.77 23.87 13.61
N GLY A 144 13.69 23.12 13.83
CA GLY A 144 12.86 22.52 12.79
C GLY A 144 13.47 21.27 12.16
N LYS A 145 14.57 20.73 12.70
CA LYS A 145 15.20 19.52 12.19
C LYS A 145 14.51 18.29 12.76
N LEU A 146 14.32 17.26 11.92
CA LEU A 146 13.74 15.99 12.33
C LEU A 146 14.63 15.31 13.38
N SER A 147 14.14 15.25 14.62
CA SER A 147 14.86 14.75 15.78
C SER A 147 14.67 13.24 15.96
N TYR A 148 13.41 12.78 15.90
CA TYR A 148 13.07 11.36 15.95
C TYR A 148 11.75 11.07 15.24
N ILE A 149 11.54 9.79 14.92
CA ILE A 149 10.35 9.29 14.24
C ILE A 149 9.73 8.22 15.16
N ASN A 150 8.42 8.30 15.40
CA ASN A 150 7.68 7.18 15.99
C ASN A 150 6.79 6.57 14.90
N VAL A 151 6.95 5.28 14.64
CA VAL A 151 6.12 4.51 13.72
C VAL A 151 5.32 3.51 14.52
N SER A 152 4.00 3.63 14.43
CA SER A 152 3.10 2.64 14.98
C SER A 152 2.82 1.56 13.96
N SER A 153 2.85 0.30 14.38
CA SER A 153 2.33 -0.80 13.54
C SER A 153 0.80 -0.82 13.44
N GLY A 154 0.09 0.07 14.15
CA GLY A 154 -1.37 0.05 14.24
C GLY A 154 -1.93 -1.14 15.03
N ARG A 155 -1.06 -1.94 15.66
CA ARG A 155 -1.46 -3.08 16.50
C ARG A 155 -1.90 -2.56 17.86
N THR A 156 -3.20 -2.63 18.10
CA THR A 156 -3.81 -2.27 19.38
C THR A 156 -4.72 -3.40 19.84
N ASP A 157 -4.81 -3.63 21.15
CA ASP A 157 -5.75 -4.60 21.70
C ASP A 157 -7.21 -4.09 21.72
N SER A 158 -7.42 -2.80 21.41
CA SER A 158 -8.74 -2.15 21.44
C SER A 158 -9.17 -1.67 20.05
N ALA A 159 -10.24 -2.28 19.54
CA ALA A 159 -10.89 -1.89 18.28
C ALA A 159 -12.39 -1.70 18.50
N VAL A 160 -13.00 -0.81 17.73
CA VAL A 160 -14.44 -0.55 17.76
C VAL A 160 -15.03 -0.80 16.38
N VAL A 161 -16.05 -1.66 16.32
CA VAL A 161 -16.87 -1.81 15.12
C VAL A 161 -17.84 -0.65 15.02
N VAL A 162 -17.91 -0.01 13.85
CA VAL A 162 -18.86 1.04 13.54
C VAL A 162 -20.25 0.44 13.39
N LYS A 163 -21.15 0.76 14.32
CA LYS A 163 -22.53 0.21 14.39
C LYS A 163 -23.62 1.21 13.98
N THR A 164 -23.24 2.42 13.58
CA THR A 164 -24.15 3.54 13.25
C THR A 164 -23.68 4.25 11.98
N SER A 165 -24.58 5.00 11.34
CA SER A 165 -24.24 5.84 10.18
C SER A 165 -23.44 7.09 10.54
N ASP A 166 -23.55 7.58 11.78
CA ASP A 166 -22.69 8.62 12.33
C ASP A 166 -21.82 8.04 13.44
N PHE A 167 -20.51 7.97 13.18
CA PHE A 167 -19.52 7.39 14.10
C PHE A 167 -18.88 8.43 15.04
N ARG A 168 -19.24 9.72 14.99
CA ARG A 168 -18.56 10.77 15.78
C ARG A 168 -18.51 10.50 17.28
N ALA A 169 -19.61 10.03 17.87
CA ALA A 169 -19.65 9.69 19.29
C ALA A 169 -18.75 8.48 19.62
N GLY A 170 -18.74 7.46 18.75
CA GLY A 170 -17.87 6.29 18.88
C GLY A 170 -16.39 6.66 18.76
N ALA A 171 -16.05 7.52 17.80
CA ALA A 171 -14.70 8.06 17.65
C ALA A 171 -14.28 8.88 18.88
N ALA A 172 -15.15 9.74 19.42
CA ALA A 172 -14.85 10.52 20.63
C ALA A 172 -14.60 9.61 21.85
N ALA A 173 -15.36 8.53 22.00
CA ALA A 173 -15.15 7.54 23.05
C ALA A 173 -13.82 6.78 22.86
N LEU A 174 -13.55 6.29 21.65
CA LEU A 174 -12.33 5.55 21.31
C LEU A 174 -11.06 6.40 21.48
N THR A 175 -11.14 7.68 21.15
CA THR A 175 -10.04 8.65 21.29
C THR A 175 -9.93 9.24 22.69
N LYS A 176 -10.79 8.83 23.63
CA LYS A 176 -10.90 9.40 24.99
C LYS A 176 -11.01 10.93 24.98
N GLY A 177 -11.69 11.49 23.99
CA GLY A 177 -11.89 12.93 23.82
C GLY A 177 -10.72 13.70 23.19
N ALA A 178 -9.66 13.00 22.73
CA ALA A 178 -8.63 13.66 21.92
C ALA A 178 -9.26 14.24 20.63
N THR A 179 -8.77 15.40 20.18
CA THR A 179 -9.30 16.10 18.99
C THR A 179 -8.23 16.38 17.94
N ASP A 180 -6.95 16.18 18.29
CA ASP A 180 -5.80 16.45 17.43
C ASP A 180 -5.23 15.15 16.84
N TYR A 181 -6.07 14.40 16.11
CA TYR A 181 -5.70 13.14 15.46
C TYR A 181 -5.92 13.16 13.94
N THR A 182 -5.15 12.35 13.23
CA THR A 182 -5.33 12.09 11.79
C THR A 182 -6.24 10.90 11.61
N VAL A 183 -7.23 11.01 10.70
CA VAL A 183 -8.08 9.88 10.33
C VAL A 183 -7.61 9.28 9.02
N LEU A 184 -7.44 7.97 9.02
CA LEU A 184 -7.10 7.20 7.84
C LEU A 184 -8.20 6.18 7.57
N LYS A 185 -8.55 5.97 6.30
CA LYS A 185 -9.38 4.84 5.88
C LYS A 185 -8.60 4.01 4.88
N ASN A 186 -8.38 2.74 5.19
CA ASN A 186 -7.59 1.81 4.38
C ASN A 186 -6.19 2.35 4.01
N GLY A 187 -5.56 3.07 4.95
CA GLY A 187 -4.23 3.68 4.76
C GLY A 187 -4.23 5.03 4.03
N PHE A 188 -5.39 5.58 3.65
CA PHE A 188 -5.49 6.89 3.00
C PHE A 188 -6.13 7.93 3.90
N THR A 189 -5.67 9.19 3.81
CA THR A 189 -6.28 10.31 4.55
C THR A 189 -7.80 10.39 4.32
N ALA A 190 -8.52 10.52 5.42
CA ALA A 190 -9.98 10.49 5.51
C ALA A 190 -10.48 11.37 6.67
N THR A 191 -11.76 11.28 6.96
CA THR A 191 -12.45 11.94 8.06
C THR A 191 -13.32 10.92 8.81
N VAL A 192 -13.73 11.24 10.04
CA VAL A 192 -14.65 10.37 10.80
C VAL A 192 -15.97 10.14 10.06
N SER A 193 -16.42 11.09 9.23
CA SER A 193 -17.61 10.95 8.38
C SER A 193 -17.46 9.94 7.24
N ASP A 194 -16.25 9.51 6.92
CA ASP A 194 -16.02 8.45 5.91
C ASP A 194 -16.21 7.04 6.49
N ALA A 195 -16.38 6.92 7.81
CA ALA A 195 -16.72 5.67 8.49
C ALA A 195 -18.10 5.19 8.05
N LYS A 196 -18.19 3.91 7.69
CA LYS A 196 -19.43 3.25 7.29
C LYS A 196 -19.76 2.12 8.26
N LEU A 197 -21.03 1.69 8.24
CA LEU A 197 -21.48 0.56 9.03
C LEU A 197 -20.57 -0.66 8.78
N TYR A 198 -20.16 -1.31 9.87
CA TYR A 198 -19.25 -2.45 9.91
C TYR A 198 -17.79 -2.17 9.52
N ASP A 199 -17.39 -0.91 9.38
CA ASP A 199 -15.96 -0.59 9.43
C ASP A 199 -15.41 -0.86 10.83
N VAL A 200 -14.10 -1.09 10.92
CA VAL A 200 -13.39 -1.23 12.20
C VAL A 200 -12.52 0.00 12.40
N ALA A 201 -12.68 0.62 13.56
CA ALA A 201 -11.91 1.78 14.00
C ALA A 201 -10.90 1.36 15.08
N VAL A 202 -9.66 1.77 14.89
CA VAL A 202 -8.56 1.61 15.84
C VAL A 202 -7.94 2.98 16.08
N TYR A 203 -7.82 3.40 17.34
CA TYR A 203 -7.11 4.61 17.69
C TYR A 203 -5.79 4.25 18.36
N ASP A 204 -4.71 4.76 17.79
CA ASP A 204 -3.41 4.71 18.43
C ASP A 204 -3.07 6.09 19.03
N PRO A 205 -3.05 6.21 20.37
CA PRO A 205 -2.74 7.46 21.05
C PRO A 205 -1.31 7.95 20.81
N GLN A 206 -0.37 7.06 20.47
CA GLN A 206 1.01 7.46 20.19
C GLN A 206 1.16 8.15 18.86
N SER A 207 0.59 7.55 17.81
CA SER A 207 0.63 8.14 16.49
C SER A 207 -0.40 9.25 16.29
N LYS A 208 -1.35 9.37 17.23
CA LYS A 208 -2.59 10.15 17.07
C LYS A 208 -3.28 9.77 15.76
N GLY A 209 -3.27 8.48 15.44
CA GLY A 209 -3.87 7.92 14.23
C GLY A 209 -5.17 7.21 14.58
N LEU A 210 -6.29 7.66 14.00
CA LEU A 210 -7.53 6.91 13.97
C LEU A 210 -7.63 6.19 12.62
N THR A 211 -7.38 4.88 12.63
CA THR A 211 -7.43 4.04 11.44
C THR A 211 -8.80 3.37 11.33
N LEU A 212 -9.49 3.65 10.24
CA LEU A 212 -10.68 2.97 9.76
C LEU A 212 -10.26 1.95 8.72
N THR A 213 -10.88 0.79 8.77
CA THR A 213 -10.71 -0.25 7.76
C THR A 213 -12.06 -0.86 7.42
N ASP A 214 -12.27 -1.10 6.13
CA ASP A 214 -13.42 -1.85 5.64
C ASP A 214 -13.08 -3.31 5.31
N ASN A 215 -11.87 -3.77 5.67
CA ASN A 215 -11.44 -5.16 5.48
C ASN A 215 -12.40 -6.13 6.17
N LYS A 216 -12.96 -7.01 5.36
CA LYS A 216 -13.88 -8.05 5.78
C LYS A 216 -13.62 -9.31 4.98
N VAL A 217 -13.86 -10.47 5.58
CA VAL A 217 -13.87 -11.76 4.87
C VAL A 217 -15.05 -12.59 5.32
N THR A 218 -15.70 -13.27 4.38
CA THR A 218 -16.80 -14.20 4.70
C THR A 218 -16.34 -15.63 4.51
N GLY A 219 -16.51 -16.46 5.53
CA GLY A 219 -16.12 -17.86 5.48
C GLY A 219 -16.84 -18.75 6.48
N CYS A 220 -16.72 -20.06 6.28
CA CYS A 220 -17.09 -21.04 7.29
C CYS A 220 -16.22 -20.84 8.55
N TYR A 221 -16.85 -20.87 9.73
CA TYR A 221 -16.15 -20.87 11.01
C TYR A 221 -15.57 -22.27 11.27
N GLU A 222 -14.28 -22.45 11.02
CA GLU A 222 -13.68 -23.79 10.98
C GLU A 222 -13.15 -24.24 12.34
N ASN A 223 -12.62 -23.33 13.16
CA ASN A 223 -12.01 -23.66 14.45
C ASN A 223 -11.89 -22.44 15.37
N ALA A 224 -11.80 -22.70 16.68
CA ALA A 224 -11.62 -21.69 17.73
C ALA A 224 -10.58 -22.16 18.75
N GLY A 225 -9.54 -21.35 19.03
CA GLY A 225 -8.49 -21.68 19.99
C GLY A 225 -8.33 -20.60 21.06
N PRO A 226 -8.06 -20.93 22.33
CA PRO A 226 -7.89 -22.29 22.86
C PRO A 226 -9.21 -23.06 23.01
N ASN A 227 -10.35 -22.39 23.03
CA ASN A 227 -11.69 -23.00 23.07
C ASN A 227 -12.74 -22.06 22.46
N MET A 228 -13.97 -22.54 22.27
CA MET A 228 -15.09 -21.77 21.70
C MET A 228 -15.73 -20.76 22.66
N VAL A 229 -15.44 -20.83 23.98
CA VAL A 229 -16.05 -19.95 24.99
C VAL A 229 -15.28 -18.64 25.11
N SER A 230 -13.94 -18.70 25.05
CA SER A 230 -13.06 -17.54 25.08
C SER A 230 -11.95 -17.71 24.04
N PRO A 231 -12.27 -17.64 22.74
CA PRO A 231 -11.28 -17.79 21.69
C PRO A 231 -10.33 -16.59 21.64
N GLU A 232 -9.04 -16.88 21.56
CA GLU A 232 -7.98 -15.93 21.20
C GLU A 232 -7.66 -16.00 19.70
N THR A 233 -8.07 -17.08 19.04
CA THR A 233 -7.87 -17.30 17.62
C THR A 233 -9.06 -18.00 16.99
N VAL A 234 -9.34 -17.70 15.72
CA VAL A 234 -10.31 -18.43 14.90
C VAL A 234 -9.70 -18.82 13.57
N THR A 235 -10.15 -19.94 12.99
CA THR A 235 -9.80 -20.33 11.63
C THR A 235 -11.01 -20.10 10.72
N VAL A 236 -10.79 -19.37 9.64
CA VAL A 236 -11.78 -19.09 8.59
C VAL A 236 -11.04 -19.03 7.25
N LEU A 237 -11.54 -19.69 6.20
CA LEU A 237 -10.88 -19.77 4.89
C LEU A 237 -9.47 -20.39 4.98
N GLY A 238 -9.31 -21.40 5.84
CA GLY A 238 -8.02 -22.03 6.12
C GLY A 238 -6.96 -21.09 6.70
N HIS A 239 -7.33 -19.86 7.09
CA HIS A 239 -6.44 -18.86 7.67
C HIS A 239 -6.74 -18.69 9.16
N LYS A 240 -5.69 -18.65 9.98
CA LYS A 240 -5.80 -18.45 11.43
C LYS A 240 -5.69 -16.96 11.77
N PHE A 241 -6.75 -16.40 12.32
CA PHE A 241 -6.83 -15.01 12.74
C PHE A 241 -6.69 -14.87 14.26
N THR A 242 -6.07 -13.78 14.71
CA THR A 242 -6.09 -13.35 16.11
C THR A 242 -7.42 -12.67 16.43
N VAL A 243 -8.01 -12.97 17.58
CA VAL A 243 -9.29 -12.43 18.03
C VAL A 243 -9.06 -11.37 19.11
N LEU A 244 -9.56 -10.17 18.88
CA LEU A 244 -9.56 -9.11 19.88
C LEU A 244 -10.69 -9.31 20.89
N GLU A 245 -10.56 -8.72 22.07
CA GLU A 245 -11.57 -8.81 23.13
C GLU A 245 -12.96 -8.36 22.65
N SER A 246 -13.00 -7.33 21.79
CA SER A 246 -14.23 -6.78 21.21
C SER A 246 -15.05 -7.80 20.40
N ALA A 247 -14.40 -8.84 19.84
CA ALA A 247 -15.05 -9.85 19.01
C ALA A 247 -15.47 -11.11 19.78
N ARG A 248 -14.96 -11.34 21.00
CA ARG A 248 -15.21 -12.59 21.74
C ARG A 248 -16.69 -12.79 22.05
N ASN A 249 -17.37 -11.72 22.42
CA ASN A 249 -18.82 -11.77 22.70
C ASN A 249 -19.63 -12.10 21.45
N ASP A 250 -19.26 -11.54 20.29
CA ASP A 250 -19.94 -11.83 19.02
C ASP A 250 -19.81 -13.33 18.67
N LEU A 251 -18.61 -13.90 18.85
CA LEU A 251 -18.33 -15.32 18.56
C LEU A 251 -19.17 -16.30 19.38
N SER A 252 -19.61 -15.93 20.58
CA SER A 252 -20.46 -16.79 21.41
C SER A 252 -21.84 -17.10 20.80
N ALA A 253 -22.26 -16.30 19.81
CA ALA A 253 -23.50 -16.51 19.06
C ALA A 253 -23.38 -17.56 17.94
N PHE A 254 -22.16 -18.00 17.61
CA PHE A 254 -21.88 -18.88 16.47
C PHE A 254 -21.28 -20.22 16.91
N LYS A 255 -21.40 -21.22 16.04
CA LYS A 255 -20.80 -22.55 16.19
C LYS A 255 -19.85 -22.83 15.04
N VAL A 256 -18.87 -23.70 15.28
CA VAL A 256 -18.04 -24.25 14.20
C VAL A 256 -18.96 -24.88 13.14
N GLY A 257 -18.75 -24.49 11.89
CA GLY A 257 -19.58 -24.84 10.73
C GLY A 257 -20.47 -23.70 10.21
N ASP A 258 -20.76 -22.68 11.04
CA ASP A 258 -21.56 -21.53 10.63
C ASP A 258 -20.81 -20.65 9.62
N GLU A 259 -21.53 -20.04 8.69
CA GLU A 259 -20.95 -19.01 7.81
C GLU A 259 -20.97 -17.65 8.50
N ILE A 260 -19.79 -17.05 8.67
CA ILE A 260 -19.60 -15.79 9.36
C ILE A 260 -18.81 -14.80 8.50
N THR A 261 -19.00 -13.52 8.77
CA THR A 261 -18.18 -12.44 8.25
C THR A 261 -17.35 -11.85 9.38
N LEU A 262 -16.03 -11.90 9.20
CA LEU A 262 -15.07 -11.29 10.11
C LEU A 262 -14.90 -9.82 9.74
N LEU A 263 -14.96 -8.94 10.74
CA LEU A 263 -14.65 -7.52 10.61
C LEU A 263 -13.23 -7.30 11.12
N LEU A 264 -12.33 -6.89 10.23
CA LEU A 264 -10.88 -6.97 10.47
C LEU A 264 -10.27 -5.59 10.69
N THR A 265 -9.35 -5.50 11.63
CA THR A 265 -8.40 -4.37 11.75
C THR A 265 -7.44 -4.34 10.55
N ALA A 266 -6.64 -3.27 10.43
CA ALA A 266 -5.69 -3.12 9.34
C ALA A 266 -4.58 -4.20 9.33
N ASP A 267 -4.27 -4.78 10.49
CA ASP A 267 -3.35 -5.91 10.66
C ASP A 267 -4.05 -7.29 10.62
N ASN A 268 -5.31 -7.33 10.21
CA ASN A 268 -6.15 -8.52 10.07
C ASN A 268 -6.52 -9.21 11.39
N SER A 269 -6.48 -8.52 12.53
CA SER A 269 -7.08 -9.04 13.77
C SER A 269 -8.61 -8.91 13.72
N VAL A 270 -9.33 -9.87 14.30
CA VAL A 270 -10.79 -9.89 14.32
C VAL A 270 -11.30 -8.96 15.41
N ALA A 271 -11.93 -7.85 15.00
CA ALA A 271 -12.52 -6.86 15.90
C ALA A 271 -14.02 -7.07 16.12
N GLY A 272 -14.69 -7.77 15.21
CA GLY A 272 -16.09 -8.18 15.37
C GLY A 272 -16.47 -9.30 14.42
N VAL A 273 -17.60 -9.95 14.70
CA VAL A 273 -18.12 -11.07 13.91
C VAL A 273 -19.61 -10.89 13.70
N ILE A 274 -20.08 -11.16 12.48
CA ILE A 274 -21.49 -11.08 12.12
C ILE A 274 -21.90 -12.24 11.23
N SER A 275 -23.18 -12.63 11.27
CA SER A 275 -23.71 -13.68 10.40
C SER A 275 -23.52 -13.31 8.92
N ALA A 276 -23.11 -14.28 8.11
CA ALA A 276 -23.00 -14.12 6.66
C ALA A 276 -24.37 -13.86 5.98
N ASP A 277 -25.49 -14.11 6.66
CA ASP A 277 -26.84 -13.78 6.18
C ASP A 277 -27.16 -12.29 6.35
N THR A 278 -26.53 -11.63 7.33
CA THR A 278 -26.69 -10.19 7.57
C THR A 278 -25.71 -9.37 6.73
N LEU A 279 -24.47 -9.83 6.62
CA LEU A 279 -23.43 -9.17 5.85
C LEU A 279 -22.57 -10.22 5.17
N ARG A 280 -22.52 -10.21 3.84
CA ARG A 280 -21.65 -11.07 3.03
C ARG A 280 -20.72 -10.22 2.19
N VAL A 281 -19.48 -10.68 2.06
CA VAL A 281 -18.43 -10.05 1.26
C VAL A 281 -18.23 -10.85 -0.01
N ASP A 282 -18.26 -10.17 -1.14
CA ASP A 282 -17.75 -10.71 -2.41
C ASP A 282 -16.22 -10.61 -2.40
N MET A 283 -15.55 -11.75 -2.29
CA MET A 283 -14.09 -11.79 -2.23
C MET A 283 -13.50 -12.02 -3.61
N VAL A 284 -12.51 -11.21 -3.96
CA VAL A 284 -11.73 -11.33 -5.18
C VAL A 284 -10.27 -11.58 -4.82
N GLY A 285 -9.59 -12.44 -5.58
CA GLY A 285 -8.18 -12.73 -5.41
C GLY A 285 -7.51 -13.24 -6.68
N ILE A 286 -6.19 -13.44 -6.60
CA ILE A 286 -5.39 -14.11 -7.61
C ILE A 286 -5.25 -15.57 -7.23
N PHE A 287 -5.68 -16.46 -8.13
CA PHE A 287 -5.55 -17.90 -7.92
C PHE A 287 -4.08 -18.30 -8.05
N LYS A 288 -3.50 -18.89 -7.00
CA LYS A 288 -2.05 -19.17 -6.94
C LYS A 288 -1.73 -20.60 -7.35
N SER A 289 -2.50 -21.56 -6.85
CA SER A 289 -2.25 -22.97 -7.13
C SER A 289 -3.42 -23.87 -6.74
N SER A 290 -3.42 -25.07 -7.34
CA SER A 290 -4.28 -26.20 -6.98
C SER A 290 -3.44 -27.48 -6.88
N SER A 291 -3.75 -28.31 -5.88
CA SER A 291 -3.24 -29.69 -5.80
C SER A 291 -4.36 -30.62 -5.32
N GLY A 292 -4.85 -31.49 -6.22
CA GLY A 292 -6.08 -32.23 -5.97
C GLY A 292 -7.27 -31.29 -5.73
N SER A 293 -7.93 -31.42 -4.58
CA SER A 293 -9.00 -30.49 -4.16
C SER A 293 -8.49 -29.26 -3.39
N ALA A 294 -7.22 -29.24 -2.98
CA ALA A 294 -6.67 -28.12 -2.23
C ALA A 294 -6.37 -26.94 -3.16
N VAL A 295 -6.73 -25.74 -2.74
CA VAL A 295 -6.51 -24.50 -3.49
C VAL A 295 -5.90 -23.43 -2.59
N THR A 296 -5.07 -22.58 -3.19
CA THR A 296 -4.48 -21.41 -2.54
C THR A 296 -4.80 -20.17 -3.36
N ILE A 297 -5.37 -19.14 -2.72
CA ILE A 297 -5.73 -17.87 -3.35
C ILE A 297 -5.14 -16.73 -2.53
N GLU A 298 -4.57 -15.75 -3.21
CA GLU A 298 -4.16 -14.48 -2.63
C GLU A 298 -5.27 -13.45 -2.85
N LEU A 299 -6.05 -13.15 -1.81
CA LEU A 299 -7.12 -12.15 -1.88
C LEU A 299 -6.55 -10.75 -2.09
N LEU A 300 -7.31 -9.87 -2.74
CA LEU A 300 -6.86 -8.51 -3.06
C LEU A 300 -6.69 -7.60 -1.83
N ASN A 301 -7.24 -8.02 -0.68
CA ASN A 301 -6.99 -7.39 0.62
C ASN A 301 -5.65 -7.83 1.26
N GLY A 302 -4.86 -8.67 0.60
CA GLY A 302 -3.53 -9.13 1.03
C GLY A 302 -3.53 -10.44 1.83
N LEU A 303 -4.70 -11.02 2.12
CA LEU A 303 -4.79 -12.32 2.81
C LEU A 303 -4.52 -13.47 1.85
N THR A 304 -3.68 -14.42 2.27
CA THR A 304 -3.59 -15.71 1.60
C THR A 304 -4.54 -16.69 2.28
N VAL A 305 -5.48 -17.22 1.52
CA VAL A 305 -6.49 -18.17 1.99
C VAL A 305 -6.27 -19.53 1.35
N THR A 306 -6.62 -20.58 2.10
CA THR A 306 -6.52 -21.96 1.63
C THR A 306 -7.83 -22.69 1.89
N GLY A 307 -8.12 -23.69 1.09
CA GLY A 307 -9.32 -24.48 1.30
C GLY A 307 -9.47 -25.59 0.29
N ARG A 308 -10.66 -26.18 0.27
CA ARG A 308 -11.01 -27.26 -0.65
C ARG A 308 -12.00 -26.77 -1.68
N SER A 309 -11.71 -26.98 -2.96
CA SER A 309 -12.65 -26.73 -4.06
C SER A 309 -12.99 -28.03 -4.78
N SER A 310 -14.25 -28.14 -5.22
CA SER A 310 -14.70 -29.21 -6.12
C SER A 310 -14.26 -28.97 -7.56
N TYR A 311 -13.96 -27.72 -7.93
CA TYR A 311 -13.51 -27.33 -9.26
C TYR A 311 -12.52 -26.18 -9.18
N ALA A 312 -11.28 -26.45 -9.58
CA ALA A 312 -10.21 -25.46 -9.62
C ALA A 312 -9.14 -25.90 -10.63
N PRO A 313 -9.38 -25.65 -11.93
CA PRO A 313 -8.46 -26.10 -12.97
C PRO A 313 -7.13 -25.35 -12.87
N ALA A 314 -6.04 -26.03 -13.23
CA ALA A 314 -4.70 -25.44 -13.22
C ALA A 314 -4.59 -24.17 -14.10
N SER A 315 -5.45 -24.03 -15.11
CA SER A 315 -5.54 -22.85 -15.99
C SER A 315 -5.99 -21.58 -15.28
N TYR A 316 -6.49 -21.64 -14.05
CA TYR A 316 -6.79 -20.44 -13.26
C TYR A 316 -5.55 -19.81 -12.66
N THR A 317 -4.40 -20.50 -12.64
CA THR A 317 -3.16 -19.99 -12.04
C THR A 317 -2.77 -18.64 -12.64
N GLY A 318 -2.64 -17.63 -11.78
CA GLY A 318 -2.34 -16.24 -12.16
C GLY A 318 -3.55 -15.41 -12.58
N GLU A 319 -4.75 -15.97 -12.61
CA GLU A 319 -5.98 -15.26 -12.97
C GLU A 319 -6.69 -14.65 -11.76
N LEU A 320 -7.47 -13.60 -12.02
CA LEU A 320 -8.43 -13.07 -11.05
C LEU A 320 -9.63 -14.01 -10.93
N VAL A 321 -10.02 -14.29 -9.69
CA VAL A 321 -11.14 -15.16 -9.36
C VAL A 321 -12.04 -14.54 -8.29
N TYR A 322 -13.33 -14.79 -8.42
CA TYR A 322 -14.28 -14.69 -7.31
C TYR A 322 -14.11 -15.91 -6.40
N VAL A 323 -14.10 -15.66 -5.10
CA VAL A 323 -13.99 -16.67 -4.06
C VAL A 323 -15.21 -16.59 -3.15
N ARG A 324 -15.88 -17.71 -2.95
CA ARG A 324 -16.98 -17.83 -2.00
C ARG A 324 -16.80 -19.06 -1.13
N SER A 325 -16.87 -18.89 0.18
CA SER A 325 -16.92 -20.03 1.10
C SER A 325 -18.34 -20.56 1.22
N TYR A 326 -18.44 -21.87 1.44
CA TYR A 326 -19.67 -22.54 1.79
C TYR A 326 -19.38 -23.84 2.57
N THR A 327 -20.40 -24.40 3.20
CA THR A 327 -20.29 -25.71 3.87
C THR A 327 -20.88 -26.82 2.99
N GLN A 328 -20.15 -27.90 2.77
CA GLN A 328 -20.63 -29.11 2.09
C GLN A 328 -20.40 -30.34 2.97
N SER A 329 -21.48 -31.04 3.32
CA SER A 329 -21.41 -32.25 4.17
C SER A 329 -20.59 -32.05 5.45
N GLY A 330 -20.72 -30.88 6.09
CA GLY A 330 -20.01 -30.52 7.32
C GLY A 330 -18.54 -30.10 7.13
N SER A 331 -18.05 -30.00 5.89
CA SER A 331 -16.70 -29.50 5.58
C SER A 331 -16.75 -28.11 4.96
N ALA A 332 -15.83 -27.23 5.36
CA ALA A 332 -15.61 -25.95 4.70
C ALA A 332 -15.07 -26.16 3.27
N MET A 333 -15.72 -25.51 2.31
CA MET A 333 -15.38 -25.54 0.89
C MET A 333 -15.24 -24.12 0.35
N LEU A 334 -14.53 -24.00 -0.76
CA LEU A 334 -14.39 -22.79 -1.55
C LEU A 334 -14.96 -23.04 -2.94
N SER A 335 -15.81 -22.13 -3.41
CA SER A 335 -16.20 -21.98 -4.80
C SER A 335 -15.28 -20.93 -5.41
N VAL A 336 -14.69 -21.27 -6.55
CA VAL A 336 -13.75 -20.42 -7.28
C VAL A 336 -14.26 -20.29 -8.71
N SER A 337 -14.36 -19.07 -9.22
CA SER A 337 -14.75 -18.81 -10.61
C SER A 337 -13.97 -17.63 -11.17
N LEU A 338 -13.63 -17.65 -12.46
CA LEU A 338 -12.89 -16.55 -13.08
C LEU A 338 -13.71 -15.26 -13.05
N LEU A 339 -13.05 -14.17 -12.64
CA LEU A 339 -13.58 -12.83 -12.78
C LEU A 339 -13.35 -12.36 -14.23
N THR A 340 -14.34 -12.62 -15.09
CA THR A 340 -14.25 -12.36 -16.55
C THR A 340 -15.27 -11.35 -17.06
N SER A 341 -16.28 -11.02 -16.25
CA SER A 341 -17.31 -10.04 -16.58
C SER A 341 -17.14 -8.79 -15.74
N SER A 342 -17.58 -7.65 -16.27
CA SER A 342 -17.62 -6.39 -15.53
C SER A 342 -18.99 -6.20 -14.88
N SER A 343 -19.02 -5.83 -13.60
CA SER A 343 -20.26 -5.41 -12.92
C SER A 343 -20.66 -3.97 -13.27
N ILE A 344 -19.73 -3.21 -13.87
CA ILE A 344 -19.87 -1.81 -14.26
C ILE A 344 -19.18 -1.59 -15.60
N THR A 345 -19.68 -0.66 -16.41
CA THR A 345 -19.11 -0.34 -17.73
C THR A 345 -18.95 1.17 -17.90
N GLY A 346 -18.03 1.57 -18.78
CA GLY A 346 -17.76 2.97 -19.07
C GLY A 346 -16.29 3.20 -19.41
N SER A 347 -15.95 4.42 -19.82
CA SER A 347 -14.55 4.83 -19.98
C SER A 347 -13.92 5.13 -18.62
N LEU A 348 -12.64 4.83 -18.46
CA LEU A 348 -11.86 5.22 -17.29
C LEU A 348 -11.35 6.65 -17.49
N TYR A 349 -11.83 7.58 -16.69
CA TYR A 349 -11.33 8.96 -16.62
C TYR A 349 -10.23 9.02 -15.55
N VAL A 350 -8.97 9.06 -16.00
CA VAL A 350 -7.80 8.80 -15.15
C VAL A 350 -7.62 9.90 -14.11
N ASN A 351 -7.69 11.17 -14.53
CA ASN A 351 -7.53 12.30 -13.62
C ASN A 351 -8.74 12.48 -12.69
N GLU A 352 -9.94 12.12 -13.14
CA GLU A 352 -11.15 12.20 -12.31
C GLU A 352 -11.28 11.03 -11.34
N ARG A 353 -10.46 9.99 -11.50
CA ARG A 353 -10.59 8.71 -10.79
C ARG A 353 -12.03 8.20 -10.83
N LYS A 354 -12.56 8.03 -12.05
CA LYS A 354 -13.88 7.42 -12.29
C LYS A 354 -13.86 6.42 -13.44
N LEU A 355 -14.73 5.43 -13.35
CA LEU A 355 -15.13 4.59 -14.47
C LEU A 355 -16.59 4.90 -14.80
N GLY A 356 -16.81 5.55 -15.95
CA GLY A 356 -18.10 6.18 -16.24
C GLY A 356 -18.43 7.23 -15.16
N ILE A 357 -19.52 7.01 -14.44
CA ILE A 357 -19.94 7.89 -13.32
C ILE A 357 -19.46 7.38 -11.94
N THR A 358 -18.95 6.15 -11.87
CA THR A 358 -18.61 5.50 -10.60
C THR A 358 -17.21 5.87 -10.17
N ARG A 359 -17.03 6.24 -8.91
CA ARG A 359 -15.73 6.59 -8.34
C ARG A 359 -14.84 5.36 -8.24
N LEU A 360 -13.56 5.53 -8.50
CA LEU A 360 -12.56 4.51 -8.16
C LEU A 360 -12.28 4.57 -6.67
N SER A 361 -12.16 3.39 -6.06
CA SER A 361 -11.63 3.29 -4.71
C SER A 361 -10.23 3.91 -4.65
N LYS A 362 -9.88 4.45 -3.48
CA LYS A 362 -8.52 4.95 -3.21
C LYS A 362 -7.48 3.82 -3.31
N ASN A 363 -7.85 2.59 -2.98
CA ASN A 363 -6.97 1.41 -2.97
C ASN A 363 -7.05 0.53 -4.24
N ILE A 364 -7.60 1.07 -5.34
CA ILE A 364 -7.84 0.33 -6.60
C ILE A 364 -6.64 -0.52 -7.03
N LYS A 365 -6.91 -1.76 -7.43
CA LYS A 365 -5.97 -2.68 -8.06
C LYS A 365 -6.14 -2.59 -9.57
N VAL A 366 -5.08 -2.21 -10.26
CA VAL A 366 -5.07 -2.17 -11.72
C VAL A 366 -4.23 -3.32 -12.23
N PHE A 367 -4.80 -4.07 -13.14
CA PHE A 367 -4.12 -5.09 -13.91
C PHE A 367 -4.16 -4.73 -15.38
N GLU A 368 -3.20 -5.23 -16.14
CA GLU A 368 -3.20 -5.18 -17.58
C GLU A 368 -2.96 -6.58 -18.14
N ARG A 369 -3.53 -6.82 -19.33
CA ARG A 369 -3.30 -7.99 -20.14
C ARG A 369 -3.23 -7.57 -21.60
N VAL A 370 -2.32 -8.21 -22.35
CA VAL A 370 -2.25 -8.09 -23.81
C VAL A 370 -2.75 -9.38 -24.42
N SER A 371 -3.89 -9.33 -25.12
CA SER A 371 -4.50 -10.51 -25.75
C SER A 371 -4.67 -11.66 -24.72
N GLY A 372 -4.20 -12.88 -25.01
CA GLY A 372 -4.22 -14.01 -24.06
C GLY A 372 -2.96 -14.14 -23.19
N GLY A 373 -2.19 -13.05 -23.02
CA GLY A 373 -0.98 -13.02 -22.20
C GLY A 373 -1.25 -13.01 -20.69
N PRO A 374 -0.19 -12.98 -19.86
CA PRO A 374 -0.33 -13.04 -18.41
C PRO A 374 -1.05 -11.80 -17.86
N LEU A 375 -1.87 -12.00 -16.82
CA LEU A 375 -2.46 -10.89 -16.08
C LEU A 375 -1.38 -10.29 -15.18
N THR A 376 -1.08 -9.01 -15.35
CA THR A 376 0.01 -8.35 -14.62
C THR A 376 -0.50 -7.13 -13.88
N ALA A 377 -0.20 -7.01 -12.59
CA ALA A 377 -0.50 -5.81 -11.83
C ALA A 377 0.35 -4.64 -12.34
N ILE A 378 -0.26 -3.47 -12.52
CA ILE A 378 0.42 -2.24 -12.92
C ILE A 378 0.10 -1.11 -11.94
N ASP A 379 0.99 -0.13 -11.85
CA ASP A 379 0.71 1.09 -11.07
C ASP A 379 -0.31 1.96 -11.82
N TYR A 380 -1.28 2.53 -11.10
CA TYR A 380 -2.28 3.42 -11.69
C TYR A 380 -1.62 4.61 -12.43
N ASN A 381 -0.49 5.11 -11.94
CA ASN A 381 0.24 6.23 -12.53
C ASN A 381 1.02 5.87 -13.80
N SER A 382 1.11 4.57 -14.15
CA SER A 382 1.70 4.15 -15.43
C SER A 382 0.75 4.41 -16.60
N ILE A 383 -0.53 4.68 -16.33
CA ILE A 383 -1.54 5.10 -17.31
C ILE A 383 -1.31 6.58 -17.63
N THR A 384 -0.79 6.86 -18.82
CA THR A 384 -0.39 8.22 -19.24
C THR A 384 -1.50 9.00 -19.95
N GLN A 385 -2.49 8.28 -20.49
CA GLN A 385 -3.66 8.86 -21.16
C GLN A 385 -4.66 9.43 -20.14
N SER A 386 -5.32 10.53 -20.47
CA SER A 386 -6.34 11.16 -19.61
C SER A 386 -7.63 10.34 -19.53
N MET A 387 -7.91 9.53 -20.56
CA MET A 387 -9.07 8.66 -20.65
C MET A 387 -8.69 7.33 -21.31
N VAL A 388 -9.12 6.21 -20.73
CA VAL A 388 -9.07 4.88 -21.37
C VAL A 388 -10.48 4.54 -21.86
N PRO A 389 -10.70 4.29 -23.15
CA PRO A 389 -12.04 3.95 -23.65
C PRO A 389 -12.50 2.59 -23.11
N SER A 390 -13.82 2.40 -22.99
CA SER A 390 -14.41 1.16 -22.47
C SER A 390 -13.99 -0.10 -23.25
N SER A 391 -13.70 0.02 -24.55
CA SER A 391 -13.20 -1.09 -25.40
C SER A 391 -11.82 -1.61 -25.00
N ARG A 392 -11.09 -0.85 -24.16
CA ARG A 392 -9.76 -1.19 -23.62
C ARG A 392 -9.83 -1.64 -22.16
N ILE A 393 -11.02 -1.99 -21.68
CA ILE A 393 -11.27 -2.45 -20.31
C ILE A 393 -11.95 -3.82 -20.40
N ASN A 394 -11.24 -4.87 -19.98
CA ASN A 394 -11.76 -6.24 -20.01
C ASN A 394 -12.70 -6.51 -18.84
N VAL A 395 -12.33 -6.03 -17.65
CA VAL A 395 -13.01 -6.30 -16.39
C VAL A 395 -13.01 -5.04 -15.52
N ALA A 396 -14.14 -4.78 -14.86
CA ALA A 396 -14.23 -3.87 -13.73
C ALA A 396 -15.10 -4.48 -12.62
N HIS A 397 -14.63 -4.38 -11.39
CA HIS A 397 -15.30 -4.87 -10.19
C HIS A 397 -15.69 -3.69 -9.28
N LEU A 398 -16.73 -3.88 -8.47
CA LEU A 398 -17.14 -2.94 -7.45
C LEU A 398 -16.91 -3.58 -6.09
N ASP A 399 -16.33 -2.83 -5.16
CA ASP A 399 -16.28 -3.25 -3.76
C ASP A 399 -17.67 -3.16 -3.10
N ASN A 400 -17.74 -3.58 -1.84
CA ASN A 400 -18.96 -3.48 -1.03
C ASN A 400 -19.40 -2.03 -0.74
N ASN A 401 -18.57 -1.04 -1.07
CA ASN A 401 -18.89 0.39 -0.97
C ASN A 401 -19.52 0.95 -2.25
N GLY A 402 -19.58 0.16 -3.33
CA GLY A 402 -20.00 0.60 -4.65
C GLY A 402 -18.94 1.43 -5.38
N GLU A 403 -17.68 1.38 -4.95
CA GLU A 403 -16.54 2.00 -5.63
C GLU A 403 -15.80 0.97 -6.48
N VAL A 404 -15.17 1.41 -7.58
CA VAL A 404 -14.40 0.49 -8.42
C VAL A 404 -13.06 0.18 -7.77
N ASP A 405 -12.87 -1.07 -7.38
CA ASP A 405 -11.68 -1.57 -6.67
C ASP A 405 -10.76 -2.42 -7.55
N VAL A 406 -11.25 -2.97 -8.67
CA VAL A 406 -10.44 -3.70 -9.65
C VAL A 406 -10.74 -3.22 -11.06
N ILE A 407 -9.68 -3.00 -11.85
CA ILE A 407 -9.76 -2.82 -13.29
C ILE A 407 -8.74 -3.72 -13.98
N VAL A 408 -9.15 -4.41 -15.04
CA VAL A 408 -8.26 -5.11 -15.97
C VAL A 408 -8.27 -4.39 -17.31
N LEU A 409 -7.15 -3.76 -17.65
CA LEU A 409 -6.93 -3.07 -18.90
C LEU A 409 -6.51 -4.04 -20.01
N ASN A 410 -6.87 -3.70 -21.24
CA ASN A 410 -6.47 -4.40 -22.45
C ASN A 410 -5.45 -3.57 -23.23
N ASP A 411 -4.17 -3.86 -23.01
CA ASP A 411 -3.05 -3.17 -23.67
C ASP A 411 -3.14 -1.63 -23.57
N ALA A 412 -3.59 -1.07 -22.46
CA ALA A 412 -3.76 0.37 -22.31
C ALA A 412 -2.42 1.10 -22.23
N THR A 413 -1.44 0.52 -21.54
CA THR A 413 -0.15 1.17 -21.25
C THR A 413 0.95 0.78 -22.22
N GLY A 414 0.88 -0.42 -22.81
CA GLY A 414 1.97 -1.01 -23.59
C GLY A 414 3.17 -1.49 -22.74
N ASP A 415 3.06 -1.51 -21.41
CA ASP A 415 4.18 -1.86 -20.53
C ASP A 415 4.43 -3.38 -20.45
N LEU A 416 3.54 -4.18 -21.03
CA LEU A 416 3.61 -5.65 -21.03
C LEU A 416 4.24 -6.25 -22.30
N TYR A 417 4.82 -5.42 -23.17
CA TYR A 417 5.64 -5.91 -24.29
C TYR A 417 7.11 -5.94 -23.91
N GLU A 418 7.84 -6.90 -24.46
CA GLU A 418 9.29 -6.86 -24.56
C GLU A 418 9.68 -6.14 -25.85
N TYR A 419 10.46 -5.07 -25.75
CA TYR A 419 10.84 -4.23 -26.87
C TYR A 419 12.24 -4.55 -27.37
N GLY A 420 12.46 -4.38 -28.67
CA GLY A 420 13.74 -4.66 -29.32
C GLY A 420 13.69 -4.48 -30.83
N PHE A 421 14.67 -5.05 -31.53
CA PHE A 421 14.66 -5.15 -32.99
C PHE A 421 14.30 -6.56 -33.42
N ILE A 422 13.36 -6.69 -34.35
CA ILE A 422 12.90 -7.98 -34.86
C ILE A 422 13.50 -8.30 -36.21
N LYS A 423 13.76 -9.59 -36.45
CA LYS A 423 14.12 -10.14 -37.76
C LYS A 423 13.61 -11.58 -37.91
N SER A 424 13.71 -12.17 -39.10
CA SER A 424 13.37 -13.59 -39.30
C SER A 424 14.30 -14.49 -38.51
N GLY A 425 13.68 -15.43 -37.80
CA GLY A 425 14.34 -16.40 -36.94
C GLY A 425 13.97 -17.84 -37.26
N SER A 426 14.68 -18.77 -36.62
CA SER A 426 14.30 -20.19 -36.66
C SER A 426 12.99 -20.38 -35.88
N GLY A 427 11.88 -20.63 -36.58
CA GLY A 427 10.56 -20.85 -35.99
C GLY A 427 9.66 -19.61 -35.92
N GLY A 428 10.07 -18.47 -36.48
CA GLY A 428 9.25 -17.27 -36.54
C GLY A 428 10.09 -15.99 -36.42
N ILE A 429 10.05 -15.36 -35.25
CA ILE A 429 10.66 -14.05 -35.00
C ILE A 429 11.86 -14.18 -34.05
N GLU A 430 12.98 -13.56 -34.42
CA GLU A 430 14.10 -13.26 -33.52
C GLU A 430 13.97 -11.83 -33.01
N LEU A 431 13.92 -11.63 -31.69
CA LEU A 431 13.96 -10.32 -31.03
C LEU A 431 15.33 -10.09 -30.40
N SER A 432 16.03 -9.04 -30.84
CA SER A 432 17.26 -8.55 -30.23
C SER A 432 16.95 -7.52 -29.16
N THR A 433 17.43 -7.76 -27.93
CA THR A 433 17.25 -6.91 -26.75
C THR A 433 18.59 -6.72 -26.03
N PRO A 434 18.69 -5.82 -25.02
CA PRO A 434 19.87 -5.76 -24.15
C PRO A 434 20.19 -7.08 -23.44
N ALA A 435 19.19 -7.93 -23.19
CA ALA A 435 19.37 -9.24 -22.56
C ALA A 435 19.85 -10.33 -23.54
N GLY A 436 20.02 -9.99 -24.82
CA GLY A 436 20.38 -10.91 -25.89
C GLY A 436 19.24 -11.17 -26.88
N VAL A 437 19.43 -12.19 -27.72
CA VAL A 437 18.49 -12.58 -28.78
C VAL A 437 17.56 -13.68 -28.28
N LYS A 438 16.25 -13.50 -28.48
CA LYS A 438 15.21 -14.50 -28.16
C LYS A 438 14.45 -14.90 -29.42
N ASN A 439 14.08 -16.17 -29.52
CA ASN A 439 13.28 -16.72 -30.61
C ASN A 439 11.85 -16.95 -30.14
N TYR A 440 10.88 -16.59 -30.97
CA TYR A 440 9.45 -16.73 -30.70
C TYR A 440 8.71 -17.39 -31.85
N ASN A 441 7.75 -18.26 -31.51
CA ASN A 441 6.87 -18.90 -32.48
C ASN A 441 5.83 -17.89 -32.95
N SER A 442 5.76 -17.66 -34.26
CA SER A 442 4.91 -16.61 -34.81
C SER A 442 4.51 -16.90 -36.25
N ASN A 443 3.27 -16.57 -36.60
CA ASN A 443 2.77 -16.47 -37.98
C ASN A 443 2.52 -15.02 -38.40
N TYR A 444 2.93 -14.04 -37.58
CA TYR A 444 2.77 -12.63 -37.90
C TYR A 444 3.74 -12.21 -39.01
N THR A 445 3.25 -11.40 -39.94
CA THR A 445 4.08 -10.68 -40.92
C THR A 445 4.66 -9.43 -40.28
N PHE A 446 5.92 -9.12 -40.56
CA PHE A 446 6.62 -7.96 -40.00
C PHE A 446 7.68 -7.41 -40.98
N THR A 447 8.14 -6.19 -40.72
CA THR A 447 9.24 -5.56 -41.45
C THR A 447 10.58 -6.02 -40.86
N GLU A 448 11.45 -6.58 -41.70
CA GLU A 448 12.79 -7.01 -41.30
C GLU A 448 13.62 -5.88 -40.66
N ASN A 449 14.30 -6.20 -39.56
CA ASN A 449 15.12 -5.29 -38.76
C ASN A 449 14.37 -4.05 -38.21
N SER A 450 13.04 -4.13 -38.05
CA SER A 450 12.26 -3.04 -37.47
C SER A 450 12.28 -3.05 -35.95
N ALA A 451 12.06 -1.88 -35.36
CA ALA A 451 11.85 -1.75 -33.92
C ALA A 451 10.42 -2.20 -33.59
N ALA A 452 10.27 -3.11 -32.62
CA ALA A 452 8.99 -3.68 -32.27
C ALA A 452 8.87 -4.05 -30.79
N GLY A 453 7.64 -4.24 -30.34
CA GLY A 453 7.29 -4.88 -29.07
C GLY A 453 6.60 -6.22 -29.29
N VAL A 454 6.96 -7.24 -28.51
CA VAL A 454 6.33 -8.57 -28.55
C VAL A 454 5.72 -8.95 -27.20
N ALA A 455 4.58 -9.62 -27.23
CA ALA A 455 3.92 -10.20 -26.05
C ALA A 455 3.57 -11.65 -26.33
N ILE A 456 3.68 -12.51 -25.31
CA ILE A 456 3.43 -13.96 -25.39
C ILE A 456 2.10 -14.35 -24.74
N TYR A 457 1.58 -15.53 -25.07
CA TYR A 457 0.42 -16.09 -24.39
C TYR A 457 0.77 -16.59 -22.98
N ASN A 458 -0.20 -16.57 -22.07
CA ASN A 458 -0.12 -17.24 -20.77
C ASN A 458 -0.55 -18.70 -20.93
N LEU A 459 0.38 -19.57 -21.34
CA LEU A 459 0.11 -20.99 -21.57
C LEU A 459 0.79 -21.84 -20.51
N THR A 460 0.05 -22.82 -20.00
CA THR A 460 0.59 -23.85 -19.10
C THR A 460 1.28 -24.99 -19.86
N ASP A 461 1.16 -25.03 -21.19
CA ASP A 461 1.84 -26.02 -22.05
C ASP A 461 3.29 -25.56 -22.31
N PRO A 462 4.30 -26.29 -21.78
CA PRO A 462 5.70 -25.91 -21.96
C PRO A 462 6.16 -25.86 -23.42
N ASN A 463 5.49 -26.59 -24.33
CA ASN A 463 5.83 -26.58 -25.75
C ASN A 463 5.41 -25.30 -26.47
N ARG A 464 4.58 -24.47 -25.82
CA ARG A 464 3.95 -23.28 -26.40
C ARG A 464 4.28 -21.99 -25.63
N GLU A 465 5.21 -22.06 -24.68
CA GLU A 465 5.64 -20.92 -23.85
C GLU A 465 6.18 -19.74 -24.69
N LYS A 466 6.63 -20.01 -25.92
CA LYS A 466 7.18 -19.01 -26.86
C LYS A 466 6.19 -18.54 -27.93
N ASP A 467 4.92 -18.95 -27.85
CA ASP A 467 3.90 -18.52 -28.80
C ASP A 467 3.57 -17.04 -28.58
N LEU A 468 3.74 -16.22 -29.64
CA LEU A 468 3.38 -14.80 -29.58
C LEU A 468 1.87 -14.61 -29.51
N ALA A 469 1.44 -13.87 -28.49
CA ALA A 469 0.09 -13.34 -28.41
C ALA A 469 -0.08 -12.10 -29.29
N ARG A 470 0.95 -11.25 -29.40
CA ARG A 470 0.89 -10.01 -30.18
C ARG A 470 2.26 -9.47 -30.55
N ILE A 471 2.32 -8.76 -31.68
CA ILE A 471 3.43 -7.92 -32.10
C ILE A 471 2.92 -6.49 -32.35
N VAL A 472 3.74 -5.48 -32.03
CA VAL A 472 3.50 -4.09 -32.40
C VAL A 472 4.77 -3.53 -33.02
N GLU A 473 4.69 -2.98 -34.23
CA GLU A 473 5.80 -2.22 -34.81
C GLU A 473 5.79 -0.80 -34.22
N LEU A 474 6.96 -0.26 -33.92
CA LEU A 474 7.09 1.05 -33.31
C LEU A 474 7.16 2.16 -34.36
N PHE A 475 6.55 3.30 -34.05
CA PHE A 475 6.72 4.52 -34.82
C PHE A 475 8.13 5.08 -34.63
N LYS A 476 8.70 5.68 -35.68
CA LYS A 476 10.06 6.24 -35.69
C LYS A 476 10.03 7.76 -35.79
N ALA A 477 10.81 8.44 -34.96
CA ALA A 477 11.13 9.87 -35.11
C ALA A 477 12.64 10.08 -35.06
N THR A 478 13.19 10.80 -36.04
CA THR A 478 14.65 10.99 -36.22
C THR A 478 15.07 12.42 -35.94
N GLY A 479 16.36 12.63 -35.70
CA GLY A 479 16.93 13.97 -35.55
C GLY A 479 16.54 14.68 -34.25
N ILE A 480 16.11 13.93 -33.24
CA ILE A 480 15.67 14.47 -31.96
C ILE A 480 16.89 14.91 -31.16
N SER A 481 16.96 16.19 -30.78
CA SER A 481 18.07 16.70 -29.98
C SER A 481 18.11 16.04 -28.60
N ARG A 482 19.30 15.75 -28.07
CA ARG A 482 19.48 15.30 -26.67
C ARG A 482 18.85 16.25 -25.63
N SER A 483 18.72 17.53 -26.00
CA SER A 483 18.12 18.59 -25.18
C SER A 483 16.59 18.59 -25.17
N ALA A 484 15.94 17.87 -26.11
CA ALA A 484 14.49 17.71 -26.15
C ALA A 484 13.97 16.76 -25.05
N PHE A 485 14.87 16.09 -24.34
CA PHE A 485 14.54 15.25 -23.19
C PHE A 485 14.56 16.08 -21.91
N THR A 486 13.44 16.10 -21.20
CA THR A 486 13.25 16.89 -19.97
C THR A 486 12.76 15.98 -18.86
N VAL A 487 13.24 16.21 -17.64
CA VAL A 487 12.73 15.54 -16.44
C VAL A 487 11.65 16.44 -15.85
N ALA A 488 10.41 15.94 -15.78
CA ALA A 488 9.31 16.63 -15.14
C ALA A 488 9.46 16.62 -13.61
N ASP A 489 8.73 17.49 -12.91
CA ASP A 489 8.78 17.61 -11.43
C ASP A 489 8.47 16.30 -10.70
N ASN A 490 7.70 15.40 -11.33
CA ASN A 490 7.41 14.07 -10.82
C ASN A 490 8.52 13.02 -11.09
N GLY A 491 9.69 13.45 -11.57
CA GLY A 491 10.84 12.60 -11.88
C GLY A 491 10.75 11.84 -13.20
N ARG A 492 9.63 11.90 -13.94
CA ARG A 492 9.48 11.21 -15.22
C ARG A 492 10.17 11.99 -16.33
N THR A 493 10.87 11.26 -17.21
CA THR A 493 11.45 11.85 -18.41
C THR A 493 10.41 11.93 -19.51
N THR A 494 10.32 13.07 -20.19
CA THR A 494 9.55 13.27 -21.40
C THR A 494 10.47 13.67 -22.54
N VAL A 495 10.05 13.43 -23.78
CA VAL A 495 10.72 13.94 -24.97
C VAL A 495 9.76 14.80 -25.79
N GLU A 496 10.23 15.98 -26.21
CA GLU A 496 9.52 16.84 -27.15
C GLU A 496 9.80 16.40 -28.58
N LEU A 497 8.75 16.00 -29.29
CA LEU A 497 8.74 15.72 -30.71
C LEU A 497 8.06 16.88 -31.46
N PRO A 498 8.25 17.03 -32.78
CA PRO A 498 7.75 18.20 -33.52
C PRO A 498 6.26 18.52 -33.36
N SER A 499 5.42 17.52 -33.08
CA SER A 499 3.97 17.69 -32.96
C SER A 499 3.39 17.18 -31.64
N MET A 500 4.21 16.69 -30.72
CA MET A 500 3.74 16.03 -29.50
C MET A 500 4.84 15.92 -28.45
N VAL A 501 4.43 15.77 -27.19
CA VAL A 501 5.32 15.38 -26.10
C VAL A 501 4.97 13.95 -25.70
N LEU A 502 5.99 13.10 -25.58
CA LEU A 502 5.82 11.71 -25.15
C LEU A 502 6.57 11.44 -23.85
N PRO A 503 5.96 10.75 -22.88
CA PRO A 503 6.70 10.18 -21.77
C PRO A 503 7.69 9.12 -22.28
N VAL A 504 8.86 9.06 -21.64
CA VAL A 504 9.84 8.00 -21.85
C VAL A 504 9.57 6.88 -20.85
N SER A 505 9.53 5.64 -21.34
CA SER A 505 9.35 4.46 -20.49
C SER A 505 10.49 4.34 -19.48
N ASP A 506 10.19 4.01 -18.22
CA ASP A 506 11.21 3.68 -17.21
C ASP A 506 12.05 2.45 -17.61
N LYS A 507 11.53 1.64 -18.54
CA LYS A 507 12.19 0.50 -19.16
C LYS A 507 12.71 0.79 -20.58
N VAL A 508 12.96 2.06 -20.92
CA VAL A 508 13.48 2.43 -22.24
C VAL A 508 14.82 1.73 -22.47
N ILE A 509 14.99 1.12 -23.64
CA ILE A 509 16.25 0.49 -24.04
C ILE A 509 16.96 1.37 -25.06
N CYS A 510 18.28 1.40 -24.99
CA CYS A 510 19.08 2.33 -25.78
C CYS A 510 20.12 1.58 -26.62
N TYR A 511 20.16 1.83 -27.92
CA TYR A 511 20.98 1.08 -28.87
C TYR A 511 21.95 1.98 -29.62
N ASN A 512 23.17 1.50 -29.82
CA ASN A 512 24.15 2.12 -30.71
C ASN A 512 24.16 1.37 -32.05
N ALA A 513 23.55 1.98 -33.07
CA ALA A 513 23.45 1.38 -34.39
C ALA A 513 24.81 1.27 -35.11
N ARG A 514 25.82 2.06 -34.71
CA ARG A 514 27.17 2.00 -35.30
C ARG A 514 27.96 0.80 -34.81
N THR A 515 27.88 0.50 -33.51
CA THR A 515 28.67 -0.56 -32.88
C THR A 515 27.89 -1.86 -32.72
N GLY A 516 26.57 -1.81 -32.83
CA GLY A 516 25.69 -2.96 -32.60
C GLY A 516 25.49 -3.29 -31.11
N VAL A 517 25.83 -2.36 -30.21
CA VAL A 517 25.82 -2.58 -28.75
C VAL A 517 24.72 -1.78 -28.08
N TRP A 518 24.15 -2.33 -27.00
CA TRP A 518 23.18 -1.64 -26.15
C TRP A 518 23.88 -0.78 -25.09
N PHE A 519 23.39 0.44 -24.86
CA PHE A 519 23.80 1.28 -23.74
C PHE A 519 23.18 0.78 -22.44
N ALA A 520 23.83 1.05 -21.31
CA ALA A 520 23.30 0.68 -19.99
C ALA A 520 22.18 1.63 -19.53
N SER A 521 22.12 2.85 -20.07
CA SER A 521 21.13 3.86 -19.69
C SER A 521 20.80 4.84 -20.82
N LEU A 522 19.69 5.57 -20.63
CA LEU A 522 19.29 6.69 -21.50
C LEU A 522 20.32 7.83 -21.45
N ASP A 523 20.90 8.12 -20.28
CA ASP A 523 21.84 9.23 -20.14
C ASP A 523 23.16 8.95 -20.88
N GLU A 524 23.64 7.71 -20.88
CA GLU A 524 24.79 7.31 -21.71
C GLU A 524 24.53 7.53 -23.20
N ALA A 525 23.35 7.10 -23.68
CA ALA A 525 22.96 7.28 -25.07
C ALA A 525 22.86 8.77 -25.46
N ARG A 526 22.26 9.59 -24.59
CA ARG A 526 22.14 11.05 -24.76
C ARG A 526 23.49 11.76 -24.69
N ALA A 527 24.44 11.27 -23.90
CA ALA A 527 25.79 11.82 -23.84
C ALA A 527 26.58 11.52 -25.12
N PHE A 528 26.37 10.34 -25.71
CA PHE A 528 27.12 9.89 -26.89
C PHE A 528 26.85 10.72 -28.16
N ALA A 529 25.60 11.15 -28.40
CA ALA A 529 25.25 11.86 -29.63
C ALA A 529 24.38 13.11 -29.39
N GLU A 530 24.50 14.09 -30.28
CA GLU A 530 23.70 15.31 -30.25
C GLU A 530 22.26 15.11 -30.72
N LYS A 531 22.09 14.24 -31.72
CA LYS A 531 20.81 13.86 -32.29
C LYS A 531 20.61 12.37 -32.14
N LEU A 532 19.39 11.98 -31.78
CA LEU A 532 18.98 10.61 -31.55
C LEU A 532 17.75 10.29 -32.42
N THR A 533 17.54 9.00 -32.63
CA THR A 533 16.28 8.45 -33.13
C THR A 533 15.51 7.88 -31.95
N VAL A 534 14.20 8.16 -31.86
CA VAL A 534 13.33 7.58 -30.83
C VAL A 534 12.27 6.72 -31.49
N TYR A 535 11.93 5.61 -30.83
CA TYR A 535 10.85 4.71 -31.21
C TYR A 535 9.80 4.64 -30.11
N TYR A 536 8.53 4.79 -30.50
CA TYR A 536 7.40 4.82 -29.58
C TYR A 536 6.27 3.90 -30.05
N ASP A 537 5.49 3.37 -29.10
CA ASP A 537 4.52 2.30 -29.35
C ASP A 537 3.16 2.80 -29.84
N LYS A 538 2.70 3.95 -29.35
CA LYS A 538 1.38 4.52 -29.64
C LYS A 538 1.43 6.05 -29.62
N LEU A 539 0.37 6.69 -30.10
CA LEU A 539 0.18 8.13 -29.90
C LEU A 539 -0.13 8.45 -28.42
N PRO A 540 0.14 9.68 -27.93
CA PRO A 540 -0.06 10.06 -26.53
C PRO A 540 -1.47 9.78 -26.00
N GLU A 541 -2.51 10.07 -26.78
CA GLU A 541 -3.91 9.85 -26.43
C GLU A 541 -4.29 8.38 -26.26
N ASN A 542 -3.44 7.46 -26.72
CA ASN A 542 -3.60 6.01 -26.61
C ASN A 542 -2.63 5.38 -25.59
N GLY A 543 -1.98 6.20 -24.76
CA GLY A 543 -1.03 5.76 -23.73
C GLY A 543 0.41 5.61 -24.20
N GLY A 544 0.76 6.22 -25.34
CA GLY A 544 2.08 6.10 -25.96
C GLY A 544 3.26 6.47 -25.08
N LYS A 545 4.36 5.72 -25.20
CA LYS A 545 5.64 5.98 -24.54
C LYS A 545 6.80 5.74 -25.51
N VAL A 546 7.92 6.43 -25.30
CA VAL A 546 9.19 6.05 -25.95
C VAL A 546 9.70 4.75 -25.34
N ARG A 547 9.98 3.76 -26.19
CA ARG A 547 10.41 2.41 -25.82
C ARG A 547 11.86 2.12 -26.18
N ILE A 548 12.32 2.65 -27.30
CA ILE A 548 13.70 2.48 -27.77
C ILE A 548 14.28 3.84 -28.16
N VAL A 549 15.52 4.09 -27.76
CA VAL A 549 16.31 5.23 -28.24
C VAL A 549 17.52 4.70 -28.98
N VAL A 550 17.81 5.25 -30.15
CA VAL A 550 18.91 4.82 -31.00
C VAL A 550 19.84 5.98 -31.28
N VAL A 551 21.13 5.68 -31.12
CA VAL A 551 22.23 6.53 -31.55
C VAL A 551 22.77 6.00 -32.87
N GLU A 552 22.84 6.87 -33.87
CA GLU A 552 23.17 6.52 -35.26
C GLU A 552 24.50 7.09 -35.73
#